data_AF-A0A523YJY0-F1
#
_entry.id   AF-A0A523YJY0-F1
#
_cell.length_a   1.000
_cell.length_b   1.000
_cell.length_c   1.000
_cell.angle_alpha   90.00
_cell.angle_beta   90.00
_cell.angle_gamma   90.00
#
_symmetry.space_group_name_H-M   'P 1'
#
loop_
_entity.id
_entity.type
_entity.pdbx_description
1 polymer ?
#
loop_
_entity_poly.entity_id
_entity_poly.type
_entity_poly.pdbx_seq_one_letter_code
_entity_poly.pdbx_strand_id
1 'polypeptide(L)'
;MREDREEYDMEEELKDVKDILMAKKVDCPNCRSKVDANIDKCPLCGFAIKKVEDDEFANRLKATMWAPGMDRGVPLGTDVPPPLDIEAEEEEPEPEMAEPELPFLPSLEEEEEEIVEDRKLVGEVLIVRERLKATLSIALVLFGVLLYVITPFFSVTGLSVLVIMVLGSVLLLVGANLAFDVILDRRRRTSLLSDRDFEESFPKFSRRVLQPGDSVGKTVSVFVTFVGGLSYVLLPMLSSDRILVFVGMAVGAVLIVFGVSMVHHSFFRTEHYLKRKEGEVFEAFVESVGEEPVEEGAEWACPVCATPLAEETDVCPECGAEFED
;
A
#
# COMPACT_ATOMS: atom_id res chain seq x y z
N MET A 1 -9.73 -50.17 9.08
CA MET A 1 -10.12 -49.12 10.04
C MET A 1 -8.86 -48.62 10.72
N ARG A 2 -8.28 -47.55 10.20
CA ARG A 2 -7.29 -46.71 10.86
C ARG A 2 -7.32 -45.38 10.12
N GLU A 3 -8.18 -44.50 10.61
CA GLU A 3 -8.22 -43.09 10.22
C GLU A 3 -7.30 -42.39 11.21
N ASP A 4 -6.01 -42.31 10.85
CA ASP A 4 -5.06 -41.46 11.55
C ASP A 4 -5.35 -40.04 11.09
N ARG A 5 -6.12 -39.33 11.92
CA ARG A 5 -6.55 -37.95 11.75
C ARG A 5 -5.35 -37.06 12.07
N GLU A 6 -4.76 -36.46 11.03
CA GLU A 6 -3.77 -35.40 11.14
C GLU A 6 -4.43 -34.19 11.82
N GLU A 7 -4.30 -34.12 13.14
CA GLU A 7 -4.61 -32.94 13.94
C GLU A 7 -3.51 -31.91 13.64
N TYR A 8 -3.79 -31.05 12.66
CA TYR A 8 -2.91 -29.96 12.26
C TYR A 8 -2.73 -28.98 13.43
N ASP A 9 -1.47 -28.68 13.74
CA ASP A 9 -0.99 -27.89 14.88
C ASP A 9 -1.26 -26.39 14.65
N MET A 10 -2.54 -25.99 14.69
CA MET A 10 -2.97 -24.59 14.50
C MET A 10 -2.39 -23.63 15.58
N GLU A 11 -1.80 -24.14 16.65
CA GLU A 11 -1.16 -23.33 17.69
C GLU A 11 0.14 -22.67 17.20
N GLU A 12 0.88 -23.29 16.27
CA GLU A 12 2.16 -22.76 15.78
C GLU A 12 1.93 -21.56 14.83
N GLU A 13 0.98 -21.67 13.90
CA GLU A 13 0.62 -20.55 13.01
C GLU A 13 0.00 -19.35 13.78
N LEU A 14 -0.72 -19.61 14.87
CA LEU A 14 -1.32 -18.53 15.68
C LEU A 14 -0.27 -17.72 16.42
N LYS A 15 0.86 -18.33 16.77
CA LYS A 15 1.97 -17.68 17.46
C LYS A 15 2.66 -16.64 16.57
N ASP A 16 2.92 -17.01 15.32
CA ASP A 16 3.55 -16.12 14.34
C ASP A 16 2.68 -14.90 14.02
N VAL A 17 1.36 -15.10 13.87
CA VAL A 17 0.42 -14.00 13.63
C VAL A 17 0.33 -13.06 14.83
N LYS A 18 0.38 -13.60 16.06
CA LYS A 18 0.38 -12.80 17.29
C LYS A 18 1.64 -11.96 17.40
N ASP A 19 2.81 -12.51 17.05
CA ASP A 19 4.07 -11.79 17.09
C ASP A 19 4.12 -10.67 16.03
N ILE A 20 3.55 -10.89 14.85
CA ILE A 20 3.41 -9.87 13.80
C ILE A 20 2.43 -8.75 14.21
N LEU A 21 1.31 -9.11 14.85
CA LEU A 21 0.33 -8.13 15.34
C LEU A 21 0.84 -7.33 16.56
N MET A 22 1.74 -7.92 17.35
CA MET A 22 2.34 -7.27 18.52
C MET A 22 3.58 -6.42 18.18
N ALA A 23 4.05 -6.42 16.94
CA ALA A 23 5.04 -5.47 16.43
C ALA A 23 4.42 -4.07 16.18
N LYS A 24 3.58 -3.61 17.11
CA LYS A 24 2.97 -2.29 17.05
C LYS A 24 3.99 -1.26 17.54
N LYS A 25 4.38 -0.36 16.65
CA LYS A 25 5.24 0.79 16.99
C LYS A 25 4.38 1.90 17.61
N VAL A 26 4.87 2.50 18.67
CA VAL A 26 4.26 3.64 19.37
C VAL A 26 5.27 4.79 19.37
N ASP A 27 4.80 6.01 19.19
CA ASP A 27 5.66 7.19 19.25
C ASP A 27 5.98 7.53 20.70
N CYS A 28 7.26 7.70 21.02
CA CYS A 28 7.68 8.14 22.35
C CYS A 28 7.15 9.57 22.63
N PRO A 29 6.43 9.83 23.73
CA PRO A 29 5.87 11.15 24.00
C PRO A 29 6.93 12.23 24.23
N ASN A 30 8.16 11.82 24.58
CA ASN A 30 9.26 12.75 24.82
C ASN A 30 10.03 13.11 23.55
N CYS A 31 10.52 12.11 22.81
CA CYS A 31 11.40 12.33 21.64
C CYS A 31 10.75 11.99 20.28
N ARG A 32 9.45 11.62 20.26
CA ARG A 32 8.67 11.25 19.06
C ARG A 32 9.24 10.12 18.19
N SER A 33 10.26 9.42 18.66
CA SER A 33 10.79 8.27 17.93
C SER A 33 9.84 7.08 18.01
N LYS A 34 9.74 6.35 16.91
CA LYS A 34 8.94 5.12 16.81
C LYS A 34 9.65 3.98 17.53
N VAL A 35 9.05 3.52 18.61
CA VAL A 35 9.60 2.45 19.46
C VAL A 35 8.61 1.31 19.61
N ASP A 36 9.09 0.10 19.90
CA ASP A 36 8.21 -1.06 20.07
C ASP A 36 7.35 -0.91 21.33
N ALA A 37 6.05 -1.23 21.25
CA ALA A 37 5.11 -1.08 22.37
C ALA A 37 5.50 -1.89 23.63
N ASN A 38 6.35 -2.90 23.50
CA ASN A 38 6.71 -3.82 24.57
C ASN A 38 7.90 -3.37 25.44
N ILE A 39 8.58 -2.28 25.09
CA ILE A 39 9.73 -1.80 25.87
C ILE A 39 9.31 -0.88 27.00
N ASP A 40 9.90 -1.06 28.18
CA ASP A 40 9.59 -0.25 29.37
C ASP A 40 10.18 1.16 29.31
N LYS A 41 11.22 1.38 28.49
CA LYS A 41 11.92 2.66 28.34
C LYS A 41 12.31 2.89 26.89
N CYS A 42 12.18 4.14 26.44
CA CYS A 42 12.67 4.53 25.12
C CYS A 42 14.20 4.38 25.06
N PRO A 43 14.75 3.70 24.04
CA PRO A 43 16.19 3.49 23.91
C PRO A 43 16.95 4.77 23.57
N LEU A 44 16.27 5.79 23.04
CA LEU A 44 16.90 7.07 22.67
C LEU A 44 16.97 8.04 23.84
N CYS A 45 15.86 8.26 24.55
CA CYS A 45 15.78 9.29 25.60
C CYS A 45 15.60 8.76 27.02
N GLY A 46 15.51 7.44 27.21
CA GLY A 46 15.33 6.82 28.53
C GLY A 46 13.95 7.02 29.17
N PHE A 47 13.02 7.71 28.50
CA PHE A 47 11.67 7.98 29.01
C PHE A 47 10.91 6.67 29.27
N ALA A 48 10.33 6.54 30.47
CA ALA A 48 9.56 5.36 30.85
C ALA A 48 8.21 5.35 30.13
N ILE A 49 7.99 4.35 29.28
CA ILE A 49 6.74 4.21 28.54
C ILE A 49 5.82 3.33 29.37
N LYS A 50 4.70 3.91 29.83
CA LYS A 50 3.71 3.16 30.60
C LYS A 50 3.08 2.13 29.65
N LYS A 51 3.37 0.84 29.87
CA LYS A 51 2.70 -0.25 29.16
C LYS A 51 1.20 -0.03 29.26
N VAL A 52 0.55 0.17 28.12
CA VAL A 52 -0.90 0.14 28.05
C VAL A 52 -1.25 -1.32 28.24
N GLU A 53 -1.72 -1.69 29.43
CA GLU A 53 -2.29 -3.01 29.64
C GLU A 53 -3.49 -3.11 28.69
N ASP A 54 -3.33 -3.88 27.61
CA ASP A 54 -4.27 -4.00 26.50
C ASP A 54 -5.69 -4.40 26.94
N ASP A 55 -5.83 -4.86 28.17
CA ASP A 55 -7.08 -5.27 28.80
C ASP A 55 -8.06 -4.09 28.93
N GLU A 56 -7.61 -2.88 29.27
CA GLU A 56 -8.51 -1.73 29.45
C GLU A 56 -8.98 -1.15 28.11
N PHE A 57 -8.10 -1.13 27.10
CA PHE A 57 -8.45 -0.66 25.76
C PHE A 57 -9.35 -1.67 25.04
N ALA A 58 -9.09 -2.98 25.17
CA ALA A 58 -9.96 -4.02 24.66
C ALA A 58 -11.34 -4.01 25.35
N ASN A 59 -11.40 -3.73 26.65
CA ASN A 59 -12.66 -3.58 27.38
C ASN A 59 -13.41 -2.30 27.01
N ARG A 60 -12.70 -1.18 26.75
CA ARG A 60 -13.32 0.06 26.23
C ARG A 60 -13.85 -0.10 24.81
N LEU A 61 -13.13 -0.79 23.92
CA LEU A 61 -13.59 -1.12 22.57
C LEU A 61 -14.82 -2.04 22.59
N LYS A 62 -14.86 -3.03 23.49
CA LYS A 62 -16.05 -3.86 23.70
C LYS A 62 -17.23 -3.03 24.23
N ALA A 63 -16.97 -2.04 25.09
CA ALA A 63 -18.01 -1.16 25.63
C ALA A 63 -18.56 -0.18 24.58
N THR A 64 -17.74 0.32 23.65
CA THR A 64 -18.19 1.25 22.60
C THR A 64 -18.87 0.55 21.43
N MET A 65 -18.52 -0.71 21.12
CA MET A 65 -19.17 -1.46 20.04
C MET A 65 -20.61 -1.89 20.36
N TRP A 66 -21.05 -1.86 21.64
CA TRP A 66 -22.36 -2.38 22.07
C TRP A 66 -23.33 -1.32 22.63
N ALA A 67 -23.06 -0.02 22.45
CA ALA A 67 -23.99 1.03 22.86
C ALA A 67 -24.75 1.63 21.65
N PRO A 68 -25.98 1.16 21.33
CA PRO A 68 -26.82 1.83 20.35
C PRO A 68 -27.40 3.12 20.94
N GLY A 69 -27.01 4.26 20.36
CA GLY A 69 -27.75 5.52 20.41
C GLY A 69 -27.77 6.25 21.75
N MET A 70 -26.85 7.18 21.95
CA MET A 70 -27.10 8.35 22.80
C MET A 70 -26.47 9.60 22.19
N ASP A 71 -27.32 10.43 21.58
CA ASP A 71 -27.10 11.85 21.41
C ASP A 71 -26.87 12.49 22.77
N ARG A 72 -25.69 13.09 22.98
CA ARG A 72 -25.50 14.06 24.07
C ARG A 72 -24.74 15.26 23.54
N GLY A 73 -25.47 16.36 23.43
CA GLY A 73 -24.91 17.69 23.23
C GLY A 73 -23.96 18.04 24.37
N VAL A 74 -22.78 18.52 23.99
CA VAL A 74 -21.81 19.13 24.89
C VAL A 74 -22.19 20.62 25.00
N PRO A 75 -22.43 21.14 26.21
CA PRO A 75 -22.56 22.58 26.40
C PRO A 75 -21.17 23.23 26.32
N LEU A 76 -20.97 24.09 25.33
CA LEU A 76 -19.85 25.04 25.32
C LEU A 76 -20.07 26.05 26.45
N GLY A 77 -19.34 25.88 27.55
CA GLY A 77 -19.16 26.91 28.57
C GLY A 77 -18.13 27.91 28.10
N THR A 78 -18.59 29.12 27.78
CA THR A 78 -17.76 30.29 27.48
C THR A 78 -17.46 31.04 28.77
N ASP A 79 -16.27 30.83 29.33
CA ASP A 79 -15.70 31.71 30.35
C ASP A 79 -14.30 32.15 29.88
N VAL A 80 -14.28 33.13 28.99
CA VAL A 80 -13.07 33.85 28.59
C VAL A 80 -12.99 35.11 29.46
N PRO A 81 -11.95 35.29 30.29
CA PRO A 81 -11.78 36.52 31.07
C PRO A 81 -11.49 37.71 30.14
N PRO A 82 -11.93 38.93 30.51
CA PRO A 82 -11.70 40.13 29.71
C PRO A 82 -10.20 40.44 29.60
N PRO A 83 -9.73 40.93 28.43
CA PRO A 83 -8.34 41.32 28.26
C PRO A 83 -8.01 42.50 29.17
N LEU A 84 -6.84 42.41 29.82
CA LEU A 84 -6.24 43.49 30.58
C LEU A 84 -5.76 44.57 29.61
N ASP A 85 -6.20 45.80 29.84
CA ASP A 85 -5.73 47.00 29.16
C ASP A 85 -4.24 47.20 29.51
N ILE A 86 -3.35 46.77 28.60
CA ILE A 86 -1.94 47.12 28.64
C ILE A 86 -1.82 48.44 27.86
N GLU A 87 -1.55 49.52 28.58
CA GLU A 87 -1.20 50.81 28.01
C GLU A 87 0.06 50.64 27.16
N ALA A 88 -0.12 50.67 25.84
CA ALA A 88 0.96 50.64 24.87
C ALA A 88 1.72 51.97 24.96
N GLU A 89 2.97 51.91 25.41
CA GLU A 89 3.92 53.01 25.31
C GLU A 89 4.19 53.26 23.82
N GLU A 90 3.96 54.50 23.38
CA GLU A 90 4.23 54.97 22.01
C GLU A 90 5.75 55.01 21.79
N GLU A 91 6.32 53.97 21.18
CA GLU A 91 7.67 54.00 20.62
C GLU A 91 7.71 54.90 19.36
N GLU A 92 8.68 55.81 19.33
CA GLU A 92 8.93 56.72 18.22
C GLU A 92 9.35 55.93 16.96
N PRO A 93 8.85 56.30 15.76
CA PRO A 93 9.12 55.57 14.54
C PRO A 93 10.59 55.74 14.11
N GLU A 94 11.34 54.64 14.12
CA GLU A 94 12.66 54.58 13.51
C GLU A 94 12.57 54.76 11.97
N PRO A 95 13.57 55.40 11.34
CA PRO A 95 13.53 55.72 9.92
C PRO A 95 13.56 54.47 9.03
N GLU A 96 12.50 54.32 8.24
CA GLU A 96 12.33 53.31 7.18
C GLU A 96 13.56 53.26 6.24
N MET A 97 14.37 52.23 6.40
CA MET A 97 15.30 51.81 5.35
C MET A 97 14.50 51.04 4.31
N ALA A 98 14.45 51.59 3.09
CA ALA A 98 13.76 51.00 1.95
C ALA A 98 14.16 49.52 1.76
N GLU A 99 13.24 48.63 2.11
CA GLU A 99 13.37 47.20 1.85
C GLU A 99 13.41 46.97 0.33
N PRO A 100 14.38 46.19 -0.16
CA PRO A 100 14.42 45.83 -1.56
C PRO A 100 13.19 44.97 -1.89
N GLU A 101 12.45 45.37 -2.94
CA GLU A 101 11.32 44.60 -3.49
C GLU A 101 11.80 43.18 -3.85
N LEU A 102 11.56 42.22 -2.95
CA LEU A 102 11.76 40.81 -3.20
C LEU A 102 10.78 40.39 -4.29
N PRO A 103 11.23 39.65 -5.32
CA PRO A 103 10.36 39.16 -6.38
C PRO A 103 9.24 38.32 -5.76
N PHE A 104 7.99 38.66 -6.10
CA PHE A 104 6.79 37.92 -5.71
C PHE A 104 6.98 36.43 -5.99
N LEU A 105 7.28 35.67 -4.95
CA LEU A 105 7.16 34.22 -4.99
C LEU A 105 5.66 33.92 -5.01
N PRO A 106 5.18 33.06 -5.93
CA PRO A 106 3.80 32.60 -5.90
C PRO A 106 3.54 32.00 -4.51
N SER A 107 2.40 32.35 -3.92
CA SER A 107 2.00 31.90 -2.60
C SER A 107 1.97 30.37 -2.57
N LEU A 108 2.81 29.76 -1.72
CA LEU A 108 2.90 28.31 -1.49
C LEU A 108 1.54 27.65 -1.18
N GLU A 109 0.55 28.43 -0.75
CA GLU A 109 -0.81 27.95 -0.47
C GLU A 109 -1.55 27.46 -1.72
N GLU A 110 -1.25 27.96 -2.92
CA GLU A 110 -1.92 27.50 -4.16
C GLU A 110 -1.38 26.16 -4.69
N GLU A 111 -0.11 25.81 -4.44
CA GLU A 111 0.46 24.52 -4.87
C GLU A 111 0.02 23.36 -3.96
N GLU A 112 -0.27 23.61 -2.67
CA GLU A 112 -0.69 22.54 -1.76
C GLU A 112 -2.11 22.02 -2.05
N GLU A 113 -3.02 22.86 -2.56
CA GLU A 113 -4.40 22.43 -2.87
C GLU A 113 -4.46 21.47 -4.07
N GLU A 114 -3.62 21.66 -5.09
CA GLU A 114 -3.61 20.80 -6.29
C GLU A 114 -3.12 19.37 -5.98
N ILE A 115 -2.16 19.24 -5.06
CA ILE A 115 -1.60 17.94 -4.66
C ILE A 115 -2.62 17.11 -3.84
N VAL A 116 -3.56 17.76 -3.16
CA VAL A 116 -4.59 17.09 -2.34
C VAL A 116 -5.70 16.48 -3.20
N GLU A 117 -6.11 17.12 -4.30
CA GLU A 117 -7.15 16.59 -5.19
C GLU A 117 -6.70 15.31 -5.92
N ASP A 118 -5.46 15.25 -6.37
CA ASP A 118 -4.93 14.10 -7.11
C ASP A 118 -4.82 12.84 -6.24
N ARG A 119 -4.54 12.98 -4.93
CA ARG A 119 -4.53 11.85 -4.00
C ARG A 119 -5.93 11.26 -3.78
N LYS A 120 -6.97 12.09 -3.85
CA LYS A 120 -8.36 11.64 -3.66
C LYS A 120 -8.83 10.76 -4.82
N LEU A 121 -8.46 11.11 -6.05
CA LEU A 121 -8.78 10.33 -7.26
C LEU A 121 -8.14 8.94 -7.25
N VAL A 122 -6.90 8.80 -6.75
CA VAL A 122 -6.22 7.49 -6.66
C VAL A 122 -6.91 6.56 -5.68
N GLY A 123 -7.41 7.09 -4.55
CA GLY A 123 -8.14 6.30 -3.55
C GLY A 123 -9.43 5.69 -4.10
N GLU A 124 -10.21 6.46 -4.85
CA GLU A 124 -11.47 5.98 -5.43
C GLU A 124 -11.26 4.89 -6.47
N VAL A 125 -10.22 4.99 -7.30
CA VAL A 125 -9.90 3.98 -8.33
C VAL A 125 -9.51 2.64 -7.71
N LEU A 126 -8.77 2.65 -6.60
CA LEU A 126 -8.39 1.41 -5.89
C LEU A 126 -9.60 0.70 -5.29
N ILE A 127 -10.53 1.46 -4.69
CA ILE A 127 -11.77 0.91 -4.11
C ILE A 127 -12.65 0.28 -5.20
N VAL A 128 -12.78 0.92 -6.37
CA VAL A 128 -13.54 0.36 -7.50
C VAL A 128 -12.89 -0.93 -8.00
N ARG A 129 -11.56 -1.01 -8.05
CA ARG A 129 -10.84 -2.21 -8.50
C ARG A 129 -11.05 -3.40 -7.58
N GLU A 130 -11.04 -3.20 -6.26
CA GLU A 130 -11.31 -4.28 -5.31
C GLU A 130 -12.75 -4.78 -5.39
N ARG A 131 -13.71 -3.87 -5.49
CA ARG A 131 -15.12 -4.23 -5.70
C ARG A 131 -15.32 -5.01 -7.00
N LEU A 132 -14.62 -4.63 -8.07
CA LEU A 132 -14.68 -5.34 -9.35
C LEU A 132 -14.12 -6.77 -9.23
N LYS A 133 -13.00 -6.97 -8.53
CA LYS A 133 -12.41 -8.30 -8.28
C LYS A 133 -13.35 -9.21 -7.50
N ALA A 134 -13.96 -8.69 -6.42
CA ALA A 134 -14.92 -9.44 -5.62
C ALA A 134 -16.15 -9.84 -6.46
N THR A 135 -16.68 -8.89 -7.25
CA THR A 135 -17.84 -9.15 -8.12
C THR A 135 -17.52 -10.18 -9.21
N LEU A 136 -16.33 -10.12 -9.81
CA LEU A 136 -15.87 -11.07 -10.81
C LEU A 136 -15.69 -12.48 -10.22
N SER A 137 -15.13 -12.57 -9.01
CA SER A 137 -14.98 -13.84 -8.29
C SER A 137 -16.33 -14.51 -8.04
N ILE A 138 -17.30 -13.76 -7.50
CA ILE A 138 -18.67 -14.26 -7.27
C ILE A 138 -19.32 -14.70 -8.59
N ALA A 139 -19.18 -13.90 -9.65
CA ALA A 139 -19.73 -14.23 -10.96
C ALA A 139 -19.14 -15.54 -11.53
N LEU A 140 -17.84 -15.77 -11.38
CA LEU A 140 -17.18 -17.01 -11.82
C LEU A 140 -17.66 -18.24 -11.03
N VAL A 141 -17.88 -18.11 -9.72
CA VAL A 141 -18.43 -19.19 -8.89
C VAL A 141 -19.86 -19.52 -9.30
N LEU A 142 -20.72 -18.51 -9.45
CA LEU A 142 -22.11 -18.70 -9.90
C LEU A 142 -22.15 -19.33 -11.29
N PHE A 143 -21.26 -18.91 -12.16
CA PHE A 143 -21.14 -19.47 -13.51
C PHE A 143 -20.69 -20.94 -13.48
N GLY A 144 -19.73 -21.31 -12.63
CA GLY A 144 -19.33 -22.70 -12.43
C GLY A 144 -20.46 -23.59 -11.89
N VAL A 145 -21.24 -23.08 -10.93
CA VAL A 145 -22.43 -23.78 -10.40
C VAL A 145 -23.49 -23.95 -11.48
N LEU A 146 -23.74 -22.90 -12.28
CA LEU A 146 -24.68 -22.96 -13.40
C LEU A 146 -24.26 -24.04 -14.41
N LEU A 147 -22.98 -24.05 -14.81
CA LEU A 147 -22.43 -25.07 -15.69
C LEU A 147 -22.65 -26.47 -15.12
N TYR A 148 -22.32 -26.69 -13.84
CA TYR A 148 -22.49 -27.98 -13.19
C TYR A 148 -23.95 -28.47 -13.24
N VAL A 149 -24.92 -27.58 -12.98
CA VAL A 149 -26.36 -27.91 -13.00
C VAL A 149 -26.85 -28.21 -14.42
N ILE A 150 -26.38 -27.50 -15.44
CA ILE A 150 -26.83 -27.70 -16.82
C ILE A 150 -26.10 -28.85 -17.54
N THR A 151 -24.93 -29.26 -17.06
CA THR A 151 -24.10 -30.34 -17.65
C THR A 151 -24.89 -31.62 -17.98
N PRO A 152 -25.74 -32.17 -17.10
CA PRO A 152 -26.48 -33.40 -17.41
C PRO A 152 -27.57 -33.26 -18.49
N PHE A 153 -27.97 -32.03 -18.86
CA PHE A 153 -29.05 -31.78 -19.82
C PHE A 153 -28.56 -31.66 -21.27
N PHE A 154 -27.25 -31.53 -21.49
CA PHE A 154 -26.69 -31.38 -22.83
C PHE A 154 -26.07 -32.69 -23.32
N SER A 155 -26.34 -33.05 -24.58
CA SER A 155 -25.56 -34.09 -25.26
C SER A 155 -24.08 -33.68 -25.29
N VAL A 156 -23.17 -34.64 -25.36
CA VAL A 156 -21.71 -34.41 -25.42
C VAL A 156 -21.33 -33.35 -26.48
N THR A 157 -22.06 -33.33 -27.60
CA THR A 157 -21.93 -32.31 -28.66
C THR A 157 -22.40 -30.93 -28.23
N GLY A 158 -23.54 -30.80 -27.55
CA GLY A 158 -24.03 -29.52 -27.02
C GLY A 158 -23.10 -28.92 -25.96
N LEU A 159 -22.53 -29.77 -25.10
CA LEU A 159 -21.60 -29.32 -24.07
C LEU A 159 -20.31 -28.76 -24.66
N SER A 160 -19.77 -29.37 -25.71
CA SER A 160 -18.54 -28.88 -26.36
C SER A 160 -18.72 -27.49 -26.99
N VAL A 161 -19.86 -27.21 -27.63
CA VAL A 161 -20.13 -25.89 -28.24
C VAL A 161 -20.31 -24.84 -27.15
N LEU A 162 -21.01 -25.17 -26.07
CA LEU A 162 -21.22 -24.27 -24.94
C LEU A 162 -19.90 -23.93 -24.26
N VAL A 163 -19.03 -24.92 -24.02
CA VAL A 163 -17.69 -24.71 -23.43
C VAL A 163 -16.82 -23.83 -24.34
N ILE A 164 -16.83 -24.05 -25.65
CA ILE A 164 -16.07 -23.21 -26.60
C ILE A 164 -16.58 -21.77 -26.61
N MET A 165 -17.89 -21.56 -26.64
CA MET A 165 -18.46 -20.20 -26.61
C MET A 165 -18.09 -19.49 -25.31
N VAL A 166 -18.23 -20.17 -24.18
CA VAL A 166 -17.91 -19.62 -22.85
C VAL A 166 -16.43 -19.28 -22.75
N LEU A 167 -15.54 -20.20 -23.13
CA LEU A 167 -14.10 -19.94 -23.12
C LEU A 167 -13.74 -18.79 -24.08
N GLY A 168 -14.35 -18.73 -25.25
CA GLY A 168 -14.18 -17.64 -26.20
C GLY A 168 -14.61 -16.29 -25.60
N SER A 169 -15.75 -16.23 -24.92
CA SER A 169 -16.22 -15.02 -24.24
C SER A 169 -15.31 -14.60 -23.09
N VAL A 170 -14.83 -15.54 -22.27
CA VAL A 170 -13.90 -15.26 -21.18
C VAL A 170 -12.56 -14.73 -21.73
N LEU A 171 -12.02 -15.36 -22.78
CA LEU A 171 -10.79 -14.90 -23.42
C LEU A 171 -10.95 -13.50 -24.04
N LEU A 172 -12.09 -13.20 -24.66
CA LEU A 172 -12.40 -11.86 -25.16
C LEU A 172 -12.44 -10.81 -24.05
N LEU A 173 -13.08 -11.12 -22.91
CA LEU A 173 -13.14 -10.22 -21.76
C LEU A 173 -11.77 -9.99 -21.12
N VAL A 174 -10.97 -11.04 -20.97
CA VAL A 174 -9.59 -10.94 -20.46
C VAL A 174 -8.73 -10.12 -21.41
N GLY A 175 -8.82 -10.36 -22.73
CA GLY A 175 -8.12 -9.59 -23.75
C GLY A 175 -8.51 -8.10 -23.75
N ALA A 176 -9.80 -7.80 -23.60
CA ALA A 176 -10.29 -6.42 -23.49
C ALA A 176 -9.76 -5.70 -22.23
N ASN A 177 -9.74 -6.38 -21.08
CA ASN A 177 -9.18 -5.82 -19.84
C ASN A 177 -7.67 -5.57 -19.96
N LEU A 178 -6.92 -6.51 -20.54
CA LEU A 178 -5.48 -6.31 -20.77
C LEU A 178 -5.20 -5.16 -21.74
N ALA A 179 -6.00 -5.03 -22.81
CA ALA A 179 -5.89 -3.91 -23.74
C ALA A 179 -6.20 -2.58 -23.04
N PHE A 180 -7.21 -2.55 -22.16
CA PHE A 180 -7.56 -1.38 -21.37
C PHE A 180 -6.43 -0.96 -20.42
N ASP A 181 -5.82 -1.92 -19.72
CA ASP A 181 -4.66 -1.67 -18.85
C ASP A 181 -3.47 -1.09 -19.63
N VAL A 182 -3.20 -1.60 -20.84
CA VAL A 182 -2.13 -1.06 -21.70
C VAL A 182 -2.43 0.37 -22.16
N ILE A 183 -3.69 0.68 -22.46
CA ILE A 183 -4.12 2.04 -22.83
C ILE A 183 -3.96 3.00 -21.64
N LEU A 184 -4.36 2.58 -20.43
CA LEU A 184 -4.19 3.37 -19.22
C LEU A 184 -2.71 3.60 -18.87
N ASP A 185 -1.87 2.57 -18.98
CA ASP A 185 -0.43 2.71 -18.75
C ASP A 185 0.20 3.69 -19.75
N ARG A 186 -0.22 3.64 -21.02
CA ARG A 186 0.26 4.57 -22.04
C ARG A 186 -0.13 6.02 -21.72
N ARG A 187 -1.36 6.25 -21.25
CA ARG A 187 -1.83 7.60 -20.89
C ARG A 187 -1.09 8.16 -19.67
N ARG A 188 -0.76 7.30 -18.70
CA ARG A 188 0.00 7.69 -17.50
C ARG A 188 1.46 8.05 -17.81
N ARG A 189 2.08 7.41 -18.81
CA ARG A 189 3.41 7.80 -19.27
C ARG A 189 3.41 9.12 -20.02
N THR A 190 2.36 9.42 -20.78
CA THR A 190 2.27 10.69 -21.51
C THR A 190 2.03 11.89 -20.61
N SER A 191 1.33 11.73 -19.47
CA SER A 191 1.18 12.81 -18.49
C SER A 191 2.49 13.12 -17.77
N LEU A 192 3.26 12.09 -17.38
CA LEU A 192 4.58 12.26 -16.74
C LEU A 192 5.67 12.81 -17.65
N LEU A 193 5.44 12.81 -18.98
CA LEU A 193 6.35 13.40 -19.96
C LEU A 193 6.01 14.86 -20.27
N SER A 194 4.87 15.38 -19.82
CA SER A 194 4.47 16.78 -20.02
C SER A 194 5.06 17.73 -18.96
N ASP A 195 5.43 17.22 -17.78
CA ASP A 195 6.05 18.03 -16.72
C ASP A 195 7.58 18.08 -16.80
N ARG A 196 8.18 17.38 -17.76
CA ARG A 196 9.65 17.26 -17.86
C ARG A 196 10.32 18.18 -18.89
N ASP A 197 9.62 19.22 -19.32
CA ASP A 197 10.22 20.32 -20.09
C ASP A 197 10.84 21.41 -19.19
N PHE A 198 10.95 21.17 -17.88
CA PHE A 198 11.60 22.07 -16.93
C PHE A 198 12.72 21.36 -16.16
N GLU A 199 13.79 20.97 -16.86
CA GLU A 199 15.16 20.98 -16.30
C GLU A 199 16.18 20.64 -17.40
N GLU A 200 16.65 21.70 -18.06
CA GLU A 200 17.94 21.71 -18.75
C GLU A 200 19.08 21.53 -17.74
N SER A 201 19.39 20.30 -17.36
CA SER A 201 20.77 19.89 -17.00
C SER A 201 20.79 18.43 -16.58
N PHE A 202 21.33 17.55 -17.43
CA PHE A 202 22.38 16.58 -17.08
C PHE A 202 22.57 15.59 -18.25
N PRO A 203 23.82 15.36 -18.71
CA PRO A 203 24.10 14.51 -19.85
C PRO A 203 24.33 13.05 -19.48
N LYS A 204 23.91 12.16 -20.38
CA LYS A 204 24.42 10.78 -20.60
C LYS A 204 24.39 9.83 -19.38
N PHE A 205 23.25 9.17 -19.16
CA PHE A 205 23.26 7.83 -18.57
C PHE A 205 22.50 6.79 -19.41
N SER A 206 23.32 6.08 -20.19
CA SER A 206 23.21 4.70 -20.68
C SER A 206 21.83 4.03 -20.85
N ARG A 207 21.50 3.80 -22.12
CA ARG A 207 20.76 2.63 -22.61
C ARG A 207 21.30 1.34 -21.97
N ARG A 208 20.52 0.69 -21.12
CA ARG A 208 20.55 -0.77 -21.00
C ARG A 208 19.16 -1.33 -21.26
N VAL A 209 19.09 -1.94 -22.43
CA VAL A 209 17.97 -2.71 -22.97
C VAL A 209 17.58 -3.79 -21.98
N LEU A 210 16.32 -3.80 -21.54
CA LEU A 210 15.70 -4.96 -20.89
C LEU A 210 15.68 -6.11 -21.90
N GLN A 211 16.56 -7.10 -21.72
CA GLN A 211 16.37 -8.41 -22.33
C GLN A 211 15.34 -9.20 -21.50
N PRO A 212 14.28 -9.75 -22.13
CA PRO A 212 13.37 -10.65 -21.45
C PRO A 212 14.11 -11.94 -21.06
N GLY A 213 14.00 -12.33 -19.79
CA GLY A 213 14.76 -13.44 -19.20
C GLY A 213 14.42 -14.82 -19.78
N ASP A 214 15.46 -15.62 -19.98
CA ASP A 214 15.47 -16.96 -20.60
C ASP A 214 14.73 -18.07 -19.84
N SER A 215 14.09 -17.78 -18.70
CA SER A 215 13.44 -18.81 -17.86
C SER A 215 12.10 -19.28 -18.44
N VAL A 216 11.34 -18.38 -19.08
CA VAL A 216 9.98 -18.70 -19.59
C VAL A 216 10.04 -19.62 -20.82
N GLY A 217 11.08 -19.50 -21.65
CA GLY A 217 11.24 -20.33 -22.85
C GLY A 217 11.46 -21.82 -22.53
N LYS A 218 12.11 -22.13 -21.41
CA LYS A 218 12.46 -23.51 -21.03
C LYS A 218 11.25 -24.29 -20.51
N THR A 219 10.40 -23.67 -19.69
CA THR A 219 9.19 -24.32 -19.16
C THR A 219 8.15 -24.59 -20.24
N VAL A 220 7.97 -23.66 -21.18
CA VAL A 220 7.04 -23.84 -22.31
C VAL A 220 7.54 -24.95 -23.25
N SER A 221 8.84 -25.05 -23.50
CA SER A 221 9.42 -26.09 -24.37
C SER A 221 9.23 -27.51 -23.81
N VAL A 222 9.44 -27.71 -22.51
CA VAL A 222 9.24 -29.02 -21.84
C VAL A 222 7.77 -29.42 -21.86
N PHE A 223 6.85 -28.48 -21.68
CA PHE A 223 5.42 -28.77 -21.69
C PHE A 223 4.91 -29.16 -23.09
N VAL A 224 5.37 -28.45 -24.13
CA VAL A 224 4.99 -28.74 -25.52
C VAL A 224 5.52 -30.11 -25.98
N THR A 225 6.73 -30.48 -25.57
CA THR A 225 7.30 -31.81 -25.90
C THR A 225 6.60 -32.93 -25.14
N PHE A 226 6.23 -32.72 -23.87
CA PHE A 226 5.49 -33.72 -23.10
C PHE A 226 4.08 -33.95 -23.65
N VAL A 227 3.33 -32.87 -23.92
CA VAL A 227 1.96 -32.96 -24.48
C VAL A 227 1.99 -33.54 -25.90
N GLY A 228 2.97 -33.13 -26.71
CA GLY A 228 3.19 -33.68 -28.05
C GLY A 228 3.51 -35.18 -28.04
N GLY A 229 4.39 -35.62 -27.13
CA GLY A 229 4.75 -37.03 -26.97
C GLY A 229 3.60 -37.90 -26.46
N LEU A 230 2.83 -37.40 -25.48
CA LEU A 230 1.68 -38.11 -24.93
C LEU A 230 0.57 -38.28 -25.98
N SER A 231 0.33 -37.25 -26.79
CA SER A 231 -0.64 -37.30 -27.88
C SER A 231 -0.25 -38.34 -28.94
N TYR A 232 1.03 -38.42 -29.29
CA TYR A 232 1.53 -39.35 -30.30
C TYR A 232 1.37 -40.84 -29.90
N VAL A 233 1.50 -41.15 -28.60
CA VAL A 233 1.36 -42.52 -28.08
C VAL A 233 -0.11 -42.91 -27.92
N LEU A 234 -1.01 -41.97 -27.62
CA LEU A 234 -2.44 -42.24 -27.36
C LEU A 234 -3.31 -42.24 -28.63
N LEU A 235 -2.90 -41.51 -29.67
CA LEU A 235 -3.62 -41.40 -30.95
C LEU A 235 -3.99 -42.74 -31.64
N PRO A 236 -3.13 -43.77 -31.69
CA PRO A 236 -3.49 -45.03 -32.35
C PRO A 236 -4.41 -45.96 -31.54
N MET A 237 -4.63 -45.70 -30.24
CA MET A 237 -5.44 -46.55 -29.35
C MET A 237 -6.92 -46.15 -29.27
N LEU A 238 -7.29 -45.04 -29.89
CA LEU A 238 -8.64 -44.45 -29.78
C LEU A 238 -9.44 -44.71 -31.06
N SER A 239 -10.62 -45.33 -30.92
CA SER A 239 -11.61 -45.39 -32.02
C SER A 239 -11.98 -43.98 -32.47
N SER A 240 -12.29 -43.78 -33.75
CA SER A 240 -12.53 -42.47 -34.38
C SER A 240 -13.46 -41.54 -33.58
N ASP A 241 -14.49 -42.08 -32.94
CA ASP A 241 -15.47 -41.31 -32.14
C ASP A 241 -14.92 -40.81 -30.79
N ARG A 242 -13.87 -41.44 -30.26
CA ARG A 242 -13.23 -41.06 -28.99
C ARG A 242 -12.06 -40.11 -29.18
N ILE A 243 -11.50 -40.02 -30.39
CA ILE A 243 -10.39 -39.12 -30.71
C ILE A 243 -10.82 -37.66 -30.52
N LEU A 244 -12.01 -37.29 -30.99
CA LEU A 244 -12.52 -35.92 -30.88
C LEU A 244 -12.72 -35.47 -29.42
N VAL A 245 -13.21 -36.37 -28.57
CA VAL A 245 -13.38 -36.11 -27.13
C VAL A 245 -12.02 -35.96 -26.44
N PHE A 246 -11.05 -36.82 -26.76
CA PHE A 246 -9.71 -36.76 -26.19
C PHE A 246 -8.96 -35.49 -26.61
N VAL A 247 -9.03 -35.13 -27.90
CA VAL A 247 -8.44 -33.88 -28.41
C VAL A 247 -9.10 -32.68 -27.77
N GLY A 248 -10.43 -32.68 -27.60
CA GLY A 248 -11.16 -31.62 -26.90
C GLY A 248 -10.71 -31.45 -25.44
N MET A 249 -10.58 -32.55 -24.68
CA MET A 249 -10.10 -32.50 -23.30
C MET A 249 -8.63 -32.06 -23.21
N ALA A 250 -7.77 -32.53 -24.12
CA ALA A 250 -6.36 -32.15 -24.13
C ALA A 250 -6.19 -30.65 -24.45
N VAL A 251 -6.91 -30.13 -25.44
CA VAL A 251 -6.90 -28.69 -25.76
C VAL A 251 -7.48 -27.88 -24.61
N GLY A 252 -8.58 -28.33 -24.00
CA GLY A 252 -9.17 -27.68 -22.82
C GLY A 252 -8.19 -27.61 -21.64
N ALA A 253 -7.51 -28.71 -21.32
CA ALA A 253 -6.51 -28.74 -20.27
C ALA A 253 -5.33 -27.80 -20.54
N VAL A 254 -4.84 -27.76 -21.80
CA VAL A 254 -3.77 -26.83 -22.19
C VAL A 254 -4.21 -25.37 -22.06
N LEU A 255 -5.44 -25.03 -22.45
CA LEU A 255 -5.96 -23.67 -22.32
C LEU A 255 -6.14 -23.26 -20.85
N ILE A 256 -6.59 -24.17 -19.98
CA ILE A 256 -6.72 -23.91 -18.53
C ILE A 256 -5.34 -23.66 -17.93
N VAL A 257 -4.37 -24.54 -18.19
CA VAL A 257 -3.00 -24.38 -17.67
C VAL A 257 -2.38 -23.09 -18.18
N PHE A 258 -2.55 -22.77 -19.46
CA PHE A 258 -2.03 -21.53 -20.04
C PHE A 258 -2.70 -20.28 -19.45
N GLY A 259 -4.02 -20.31 -19.25
CA GLY A 259 -4.77 -19.24 -18.60
C GLY A 259 -4.31 -19.01 -17.16
N VAL A 260 -4.19 -20.07 -16.36
CA VAL A 260 -3.69 -19.99 -14.98
C VAL A 260 -2.25 -19.47 -14.95
N SER A 261 -1.38 -19.94 -15.85
CA SER A 261 0.00 -19.44 -15.96
C SER A 261 0.06 -17.96 -16.34
N MET A 262 -0.79 -17.48 -17.25
CA MET A 262 -0.85 -16.06 -17.61
C MET A 262 -1.34 -15.18 -16.46
N VAL A 263 -2.36 -15.63 -15.72
CA VAL A 263 -2.87 -14.91 -14.55
C VAL A 263 -1.82 -14.87 -13.45
N HIS A 264 -1.18 -16.00 -13.16
CA HIS A 264 -0.13 -16.09 -12.15
C HIS A 264 1.08 -15.20 -12.51
N HIS A 265 1.52 -15.23 -13.77
CA HIS A 265 2.63 -14.38 -14.23
C HIS A 265 2.25 -12.88 -14.22
N SER A 266 1.01 -12.53 -14.53
CA SER A 266 0.51 -11.15 -14.43
C SER A 266 0.46 -10.68 -12.98
N PHE A 267 0.01 -11.55 -12.07
CA PHE A 267 -0.06 -11.28 -10.63
C PHE A 267 1.34 -11.04 -10.04
N PHE A 268 2.30 -11.93 -10.33
CA PHE A 268 3.69 -11.79 -9.89
C PHE A 268 4.35 -10.51 -10.43
N ARG A 269 4.03 -10.13 -11.67
CA ARG A 269 4.54 -8.88 -12.24
C ARG A 269 3.97 -7.67 -11.52
N THR A 270 2.69 -7.66 -11.16
CA THR A 270 2.10 -6.55 -10.42
C THR A 270 2.66 -6.41 -9.00
N GLU A 271 2.94 -7.51 -8.32
CA GLU A 271 3.48 -7.48 -6.96
C GLU A 271 4.90 -6.89 -6.91
N HIS A 272 5.76 -7.26 -7.87
CA HIS A 272 7.10 -6.68 -7.98
C HIS A 272 7.09 -5.18 -8.32
N TYR A 273 6.09 -4.72 -9.08
CA TYR A 273 5.93 -3.29 -9.38
C TYR A 273 5.47 -2.50 -8.15
N LEU A 274 4.58 -3.08 -7.32
CA LEU A 274 4.11 -2.43 -6.10
C LEU A 274 5.21 -2.34 -5.03
N LYS A 275 5.94 -3.44 -4.77
CA LYS A 275 7.07 -3.44 -3.82
C LYS A 275 8.19 -2.46 -4.21
N ARG A 276 8.41 -2.22 -5.51
CA ARG A 276 9.40 -1.23 -5.96
C ARG A 276 8.93 0.20 -5.73
N LYS A 277 7.64 0.48 -5.96
CA LYS A 277 7.06 1.80 -5.72
C LYS A 277 6.94 2.16 -4.25
N GLU A 278 6.72 1.19 -3.36
CA GLU A 278 6.78 1.44 -1.92
C GLU A 278 8.17 1.90 -1.47
N GLY A 279 9.23 1.37 -2.06
CA GLY A 279 10.61 1.84 -1.83
C GLY A 279 10.83 3.27 -2.33
N GLU A 280 10.45 3.57 -3.58
CA GLU A 280 10.65 4.89 -4.18
C GLU A 280 9.83 6.00 -3.49
N VAL A 281 8.60 5.70 -3.03
CA VAL A 281 7.77 6.67 -2.28
C VAL A 281 8.32 6.89 -0.88
N PHE A 282 8.85 5.84 -0.24
CA PHE A 282 9.47 5.98 1.08
C PHE A 282 10.77 6.78 1.01
N GLU A 283 11.59 6.57 -0.02
CA GLU A 283 12.84 7.30 -0.23
C GLU A 283 12.56 8.79 -0.54
N ALA A 284 11.60 9.09 -1.43
CA ALA A 284 11.16 10.46 -1.69
C ALA A 284 10.53 11.13 -0.45
N PHE A 285 9.81 10.37 0.39
CA PHE A 285 9.27 10.89 1.64
C PHE A 285 10.38 11.23 2.63
N VAL A 286 11.37 10.35 2.80
CA VAL A 286 12.54 10.60 3.69
C VAL A 286 13.37 11.77 3.20
N GLU A 287 13.49 11.98 1.88
CA GLU A 287 14.19 13.14 1.32
C GLU A 287 13.37 14.45 1.47
N SER A 288 12.03 14.37 1.43
CA SER A 288 11.14 15.53 1.61
C SER A 288 10.92 15.95 3.06
N VAL A 289 11.03 15.00 4.02
CA VAL A 289 11.15 15.33 5.44
C VAL A 289 12.61 15.68 5.66
N GLY A 290 13.01 16.82 5.09
CA GLY A 290 14.34 17.38 5.27
C GLY A 290 14.65 17.35 6.75
N GLU A 291 15.74 16.68 7.11
CA GLU A 291 16.39 16.90 8.39
C GLU A 291 16.72 18.40 8.41
N GLU A 292 15.86 19.20 9.06
CA GLU A 292 16.28 20.53 9.49
C GLU A 292 17.63 20.32 10.18
N PRO A 293 18.67 21.06 9.79
CA PRO A 293 20.00 20.86 10.34
C PRO A 293 19.88 20.99 11.85
N VAL A 294 19.96 19.85 12.54
CA VAL A 294 20.05 19.82 13.99
C VAL A 294 21.35 20.56 14.28
N GLU A 295 21.23 21.81 14.71
CA GLU A 295 22.38 22.60 15.13
C GLU A 295 23.06 21.81 16.25
N GLU A 296 24.19 21.19 15.91
CA GLU A 296 25.12 20.56 16.85
C GLU A 296 25.66 21.65 17.79
N GLY A 297 24.88 22.02 18.81
CA GLY A 297 25.27 23.08 19.75
C GLY A 297 24.57 23.07 21.12
N ALA A 298 23.58 22.19 21.34
CA ALA A 298 22.92 22.07 22.64
C ALA A 298 23.51 20.90 23.44
N GLU A 299 24.63 21.12 24.11
CA GLU A 299 25.32 20.08 24.87
C GLU A 299 24.72 19.83 26.27
N TRP A 300 23.78 20.65 26.74
CA TRP A 300 23.15 20.47 28.06
C TRP A 300 21.71 20.99 28.12
N ALA A 301 20.93 20.50 29.09
CA ALA A 301 19.53 20.85 29.29
C ALA A 301 19.33 21.46 30.68
N CYS A 302 18.44 22.46 30.77
CA CYS A 302 18.11 23.13 32.03
C CYS A 302 17.61 22.10 33.08
N PRO A 303 18.20 22.01 34.28
CA PRO A 303 17.76 21.08 35.33
C PRO A 303 16.36 21.38 35.88
N VAL A 304 15.82 22.59 35.66
CA VAL A 304 14.50 23.00 36.15
C VAL A 304 13.39 22.69 35.14
N CYS A 305 13.57 23.05 33.87
CA CYS A 305 12.53 22.94 32.84
C CYS A 305 12.88 22.03 31.65
N ALA A 306 14.07 21.43 31.63
CA ALA A 306 14.58 20.55 30.56
C ALA A 306 14.72 21.19 29.17
N THR A 307 14.64 22.53 29.07
CA THR A 307 14.92 23.25 27.82
C THR A 307 16.39 23.07 27.44
N PRO A 308 16.72 22.73 26.17
CA PRO A 308 18.10 22.67 25.71
C PRO A 308 18.75 24.05 25.77
N LEU A 309 19.99 24.12 26.25
CA LEU A 309 20.74 25.35 26.46
C LEU A 309 22.10 25.27 25.76
N ALA A 310 22.63 26.42 25.37
CA ALA A 310 23.99 26.55 24.83
C ALA A 310 25.01 26.59 25.97
N GLU A 311 26.22 26.03 25.78
CA GLU A 311 27.25 25.84 26.82
C GLU A 311 27.58 27.10 27.64
N GLU A 312 27.40 28.29 27.06
CA GLU A 312 27.74 29.58 27.68
C GLU A 312 26.55 30.34 28.29
N THR A 313 25.40 29.68 28.55
CA THR A 313 24.21 30.37 29.11
C THR A 313 24.12 30.27 30.63
N ASP A 314 24.38 31.38 31.33
CA ASP A 314 24.32 31.48 32.79
C ASP A 314 22.88 31.51 33.35
N VAL A 315 21.90 31.86 32.51
CA VAL A 315 20.48 31.98 32.91
C VAL A 315 19.58 31.34 31.88
N CYS A 316 18.67 30.48 32.31
CA CYS A 316 17.69 29.85 31.43
C CYS A 316 16.64 30.87 30.93
N PRO A 317 16.43 31.04 29.61
CA PRO A 317 15.47 32.00 29.08
C PRO A 317 14.01 31.61 29.36
N GLU A 318 13.72 30.32 29.54
CA GLU A 318 12.35 29.83 29.78
C GLU A 318 11.92 29.93 31.24
N CYS A 319 12.80 29.59 32.18
CA CYS A 319 12.45 29.53 33.60
C CYS A 319 13.16 30.56 34.49
N GLY A 320 14.11 31.33 33.95
CA GLY A 320 14.88 32.34 34.68
C GLY A 320 15.82 31.76 35.75
N ALA A 321 16.09 30.45 35.73
CA ALA A 321 17.03 29.84 36.67
C ALA A 321 18.46 30.25 36.33
N GLU A 322 19.17 30.78 37.32
CA GLU A 322 20.61 31.09 37.26
C GLU A 322 21.43 29.84 37.60
N PHE A 323 22.55 29.63 36.90
CA PHE A 323 23.48 28.53 37.13
C PHE A 323 24.76 29.08 37.77
N GLU A 324 25.19 28.50 38.89
CA GLU A 324 26.48 28.83 39.52
C GLU A 324 27.58 27.93 38.92
N ASP A 325 28.63 28.54 38.34
CA ASP A 325 29.83 27.89 37.78
C ASP A 325 30.59 26.97 38.76
#